data_AF-A0A9D3Q6V7-F1
#
_entry.id   AF-A0A9D3Q6V7-F1
#
_cell.length_a   1.000
_cell.length_b   1.000
_cell.length_c   1.000
_cell.angle_alpha   90.00
_cell.angle_beta   90.00
_cell.angle_gamma   90.00
#
_symmetry.space_group_name_H-M   'P 1'
#
loop_
_entity.id
_entity.type
_entity.pdbx_description
1 polymer ?
#
loop_
_entity_poly.entity_id
_entity_poly.type
_entity_poly.pdbx_seq_one_letter_code
_entity_poly.pdbx_strand_id
1 'polypeptide(L)'
;MACTRRTKTLVSTCVILSGMTNIVCLLYVGWVTNYLANVYVKVPEPVPEKKLEEDSKGETLRIIERLDRLENVVNQHIQETPQKTDGNAGAESFSDSSLFAHWGQDLSPESRRVALKKFQYYGYNSYLSDRLSLDRPIPDLRPDGCKNISYPANLPQVSIVFIFVNEALSVILRSIHSAILRTPSHLLREIILVDDNSSNEELKEKLQDFVDETNAQRAGFIKVVRHAKQEGLIRSRVSGWRAASAPVVALFDAHVEFNVGWAEPILLRIKEDRTRIISPSFDNIKYDTFEIEEYPLSAQGFDWELWCRYLNPPKSWWNQQNNTAPIRSPALIGCFVVDRRYFEEIGLLDEGMEVYGGENVELGIRVWQCGGTVEVLPCARIAHIERAHKPYTEDLTAHVRRNALRVAEVWMDEFKSHVYMAWNIPQKDSGIDIGDITERKALRKRLQCKTFRWYLVNVYSEMRMYTDTIAYGVLKNSLKSDLCLDQGPDSDNVPILYICHGMTPQNVYYTSTQQLHVGVLSPTIDDDDNKCLVDVNSRPRLIECSYATAKRMKLHWLFTQGGSIQNRKSKRCLELVESSDNEFGYQLALQKCSGQRWTITHLLTGSTL
;
A
#
# COMPACT_ATOMS: atom_id res chain seq x y z
N MET A 1 -39.52 -14.60 -47.54
CA MET A 1 -38.82 -13.50 -48.26
C MET A 1 -39.07 -12.09 -47.71
N ALA A 2 -39.76 -11.90 -46.58
CA ALA A 2 -39.98 -10.57 -45.97
C ALA A 2 -39.05 -10.23 -44.78
N CYS A 3 -38.26 -11.19 -44.28
CA CYS A 3 -37.37 -10.96 -43.12
C CYS A 3 -35.97 -10.43 -43.48
N THR A 4 -35.55 -10.49 -44.75
CA THR A 4 -34.23 -10.02 -45.20
C THR A 4 -34.19 -8.55 -45.67
N ARG A 5 -35.35 -7.89 -45.83
CA ARG A 5 -35.42 -6.47 -46.22
C ARG A 5 -35.33 -5.51 -45.02
N ARG A 6 -35.81 -5.88 -43.83
CA ARG A 6 -35.76 -5.01 -42.63
C ARG A 6 -34.37 -4.90 -42.01
N THR A 7 -33.54 -5.94 -42.12
CA THR A 7 -32.18 -5.95 -41.56
C THR A 7 -31.19 -5.08 -42.34
N LYS A 8 -31.38 -4.92 -43.66
CA LYS A 8 -30.53 -4.02 -44.47
C LYS A 8 -30.76 -2.54 -44.17
N THR A 9 -32.00 -2.15 -43.84
CA THR A 9 -32.32 -0.76 -43.50
C THR A 9 -31.76 -0.36 -42.13
N LEU A 10 -31.75 -1.28 -41.16
CA LEU A 10 -31.25 -1.02 -39.79
C LEU A 10 -29.72 -0.90 -39.73
N VAL A 11 -28.99 -1.72 -40.50
CA VAL A 11 -27.53 -1.64 -40.57
C VAL A 11 -27.08 -0.35 -41.27
N SER A 12 -27.82 0.11 -42.29
CA SER A 12 -27.51 1.35 -42.99
C SER A 12 -27.71 2.59 -42.12
N THR A 13 -28.73 2.62 -41.24
CA THR A 13 -28.94 3.75 -40.32
C THR A 13 -27.91 3.80 -39.20
N CYS A 14 -27.46 2.64 -38.67
CA CYS A 14 -26.39 2.61 -37.66
C CYS A 14 -25.03 3.08 -38.20
N VAL A 15 -24.69 2.76 -39.47
CA VAL A 15 -23.44 3.22 -40.09
C VAL A 15 -23.46 4.74 -40.33
N ILE A 16 -24.61 5.31 -40.71
CA ILE A 16 -24.76 6.76 -40.91
C ILE A 16 -24.67 7.50 -39.57
N LEU A 17 -25.29 6.98 -38.50
CA LEU A 17 -25.20 7.55 -37.15
C LEU A 17 -23.76 7.51 -36.60
N SER A 18 -23.02 6.42 -36.82
CA SER A 18 -21.61 6.30 -36.44
C SER A 18 -20.68 7.24 -37.23
N GLY A 19 -20.98 7.46 -38.51
CA GLY A 19 -20.25 8.43 -39.34
C GLY A 19 -20.46 9.88 -38.87
N MET A 20 -21.70 10.23 -38.50
CA MET A 20 -22.04 11.57 -38.02
C MET A 20 -21.40 11.89 -36.66
N THR A 21 -21.34 10.91 -35.73
CA THR A 21 -20.66 11.10 -34.44
C THR A 21 -19.15 11.29 -34.58
N ASN A 22 -18.51 10.63 -35.55
CA ASN A 22 -17.08 10.80 -35.81
C ASN A 22 -16.75 12.17 -36.42
N ILE A 23 -17.63 12.71 -37.28
CA ILE A 23 -17.44 14.06 -37.84
C ILE A 23 -17.57 15.13 -36.74
N VAL A 24 -18.55 14.99 -35.83
CA VAL A 24 -18.71 15.92 -34.70
C VAL A 24 -17.51 15.86 -33.75
N CYS A 25 -16.96 14.67 -33.48
CA CYS A 25 -15.74 14.53 -32.67
C CYS A 25 -14.52 15.19 -33.34
N LEU A 26 -14.34 15.03 -34.65
CA LEU A 26 -13.23 15.65 -35.37
C LEU A 26 -13.35 17.18 -35.43
N LEU A 27 -14.58 17.71 -35.58
CA LEU A 27 -14.82 19.15 -35.51
C LEU A 27 -14.57 19.71 -34.11
N TYR A 28 -14.92 18.96 -33.05
CA TYR A 28 -14.65 19.35 -31.67
C TYR A 28 -13.15 19.34 -31.36
N VAL A 29 -12.41 18.31 -31.77
CA VAL A 29 -10.94 18.27 -31.63
C VAL A 29 -10.28 19.42 -32.40
N GLY A 30 -10.73 19.68 -33.64
CA GLY A 30 -10.25 20.82 -34.43
C GLY A 30 -10.49 22.17 -33.75
N TRP A 31 -11.66 22.35 -33.14
CA TRP A 31 -12.01 23.56 -32.39
C TRP A 31 -11.13 23.72 -31.14
N VAL A 32 -10.92 22.66 -30.36
CA VAL A 32 -10.06 22.68 -29.16
C VAL A 32 -8.60 22.97 -29.54
N THR A 33 -8.07 22.37 -30.62
CA THR A 33 -6.69 22.64 -31.06
C THR A 33 -6.50 24.07 -31.54
N ASN A 34 -7.51 24.66 -32.20
CA ASN A 34 -7.44 26.03 -32.69
C ASN A 34 -7.66 27.06 -31.55
N TYR A 35 -8.40 26.69 -30.51
CA TYR A 35 -8.54 27.47 -29.29
C TYR A 35 -7.22 27.50 -28.50
N LEU A 36 -6.55 26.35 -28.32
CA LEU A 36 -5.27 26.25 -27.60
C LEU A 36 -4.14 26.98 -28.33
N ALA A 37 -4.14 27.00 -29.67
CA ALA A 37 -3.13 27.71 -30.45
C ALA A 37 -3.23 29.24 -30.37
N ASN A 38 -4.41 29.79 -30.07
CA ASN A 38 -4.64 31.24 -30.03
C ASN A 38 -4.47 31.88 -28.64
N VAL A 39 -4.26 31.09 -27.57
CA VAL A 39 -4.21 31.59 -26.18
C VAL A 39 -2.77 31.82 -25.67
N TYR A 40 -1.73 31.31 -26.34
CA TYR A 40 -0.35 31.53 -25.90
C TYR A 40 0.29 32.80 -26.50
N VAL A 41 0.30 33.85 -25.68
CA VAL A 41 1.01 35.12 -25.89
C VAL A 41 2.51 34.96 -25.57
N LYS A 42 3.35 35.54 -26.44
CA LYS A 42 4.83 35.62 -26.37
C LYS A 42 5.36 36.29 -25.08
N VAL A 43 6.48 35.78 -24.54
CA VAL A 43 7.36 36.49 -23.58
C VAL A 43 8.84 36.27 -24.03
N PRO A 44 9.76 37.27 -23.89
CA PRO A 44 10.98 37.38 -24.70
C PRO A 44 12.22 36.64 -24.17
N GLU A 45 13.14 36.33 -25.09
CA GLU A 45 14.47 35.71 -24.89
C GLU A 45 15.45 36.53 -24.01
N PRO A 46 16.42 35.87 -23.35
CA PRO A 46 17.71 36.47 -23.01
C PRO A 46 18.89 35.91 -23.83
N VAL A 47 19.83 36.81 -24.15
CA VAL A 47 21.06 36.68 -24.96
C VAL A 47 22.22 36.05 -24.14
N PRO A 48 23.26 35.43 -24.76
CA PRO A 48 24.12 34.46 -24.08
C PRO A 48 25.45 35.04 -23.57
N GLU A 49 26.03 34.40 -22.53
CA GLU A 49 27.41 34.62 -22.10
C GLU A 49 28.31 33.38 -22.26
N LYS A 50 29.59 33.66 -22.51
CA LYS A 50 30.65 32.78 -23.02
C LYS A 50 31.35 31.91 -21.96
N LYS A 51 31.95 30.84 -22.49
CA LYS A 51 32.89 29.84 -21.93
C LYS A 51 33.93 30.33 -20.91
N LEU A 52 34.25 29.45 -19.95
CA LEU A 52 35.60 29.25 -19.37
C LEU A 52 35.73 27.81 -18.82
N GLU A 53 36.91 27.19 -19.07
CA GLU A 53 37.31 25.80 -18.78
C GLU A 53 37.82 25.59 -17.33
N GLU A 54 37.76 24.31 -16.90
CA GLU A 54 38.47 23.57 -15.84
C GLU A 54 38.65 24.16 -14.41
N ASP A 55 37.99 23.56 -13.40
CA ASP A 55 38.67 23.00 -12.21
C ASP A 55 37.74 22.11 -11.34
N SER A 56 38.22 20.95 -10.89
CA SER A 56 37.43 19.86 -10.25
C SER A 56 36.98 20.10 -8.80
N LYS A 57 37.24 21.30 -8.24
CA LYS A 57 36.70 21.74 -6.93
C LYS A 57 35.52 22.70 -7.05
N GLY A 58 35.31 23.28 -8.24
CA GLY A 58 34.21 24.21 -8.49
C GLY A 58 32.85 23.51 -8.59
N GLU A 59 32.82 22.23 -8.94
CA GLU A 59 31.56 21.48 -9.13
C GLU A 59 30.88 21.18 -7.79
N THR A 60 31.65 20.80 -6.75
CA THR A 60 31.10 20.62 -5.39
C THR A 60 30.61 21.93 -4.80
N LEU A 61 31.33 23.04 -5.02
CA LEU A 61 30.90 24.38 -4.60
C LEU A 61 29.66 24.87 -5.37
N ARG A 62 29.55 24.58 -6.67
CA ARG A 62 28.36 24.89 -7.48
C ARG A 62 27.17 24.00 -7.14
N ILE A 63 27.39 22.76 -6.72
CA ILE A 63 26.35 21.88 -6.19
C ILE A 63 25.87 22.41 -4.84
N ILE A 64 26.77 22.84 -3.96
CA ILE A 64 26.41 23.47 -2.69
C ILE A 64 25.68 24.81 -2.93
N GLU A 65 26.15 25.67 -3.84
CA GLU A 65 25.44 26.92 -4.21
C GLU A 65 24.09 26.65 -4.88
N ARG A 66 23.95 25.57 -5.66
CA ARG A 66 22.67 25.16 -6.25
C ARG A 66 21.72 24.58 -5.21
N LEU A 67 22.23 23.81 -4.25
CA LEU A 67 21.46 23.29 -3.12
C LEU A 67 21.04 24.43 -2.19
N ASP A 68 21.91 25.40 -1.92
CA ASP A 68 21.62 26.58 -1.11
C ASP A 68 20.68 27.55 -1.83
N ARG A 69 20.74 27.64 -3.17
CA ARG A 69 19.71 28.32 -3.98
C ARG A 69 18.39 27.55 -4.00
N LEU A 70 18.39 26.23 -4.08
CA LEU A 70 17.18 25.41 -4.01
C LEU A 70 16.55 25.49 -2.63
N GLU A 71 17.35 25.47 -1.57
CA GLU A 71 16.93 25.64 -0.18
C GLU A 71 16.42 27.07 0.05
N ASN A 72 17.02 28.10 -0.55
CA ASN A 72 16.48 29.46 -0.52
C ASN A 72 15.20 29.64 -1.37
N VAL A 73 15.05 28.94 -2.49
CA VAL A 73 13.83 28.97 -3.32
C VAL A 73 12.69 28.21 -2.64
N VAL A 74 13.00 27.08 -2.00
CA VAL A 74 12.06 26.29 -1.19
C VAL A 74 11.70 27.06 0.09
N ASN A 75 12.68 27.71 0.75
CA ASN A 75 12.42 28.57 1.90
C ASN A 75 11.69 29.86 1.51
N GLN A 76 11.87 30.41 0.31
CA GLN A 76 11.03 31.50 -0.20
C GLN A 76 9.60 31.03 -0.53
N HIS A 77 9.43 29.78 -1.00
CA HIS A 77 8.10 29.17 -1.15
C HIS A 77 7.44 28.81 0.19
N ILE A 78 8.21 28.61 1.26
CA ILE A 78 7.72 28.25 2.61
C ILE A 78 7.57 29.48 3.53
N GLN A 79 8.34 30.56 3.33
CA GLN A 79 8.29 31.79 4.13
C GLN A 79 7.27 32.82 3.66
N GLU A 80 6.42 32.53 2.67
CA GLU A 80 5.19 33.29 2.49
C GLU A 80 4.16 32.91 3.56
N THR A 81 4.38 33.38 4.79
CA THR A 81 3.31 33.53 5.79
C THR A 81 3.05 35.02 6.01
N PRO A 82 1.88 35.36 6.56
CA PRO A 82 0.61 35.58 5.89
C PRO A 82 0.50 37.05 5.43
N GLN A 83 0.14 37.29 4.17
CA GLN A 83 -0.39 38.60 3.81
C GLN A 83 -1.67 38.83 4.61
N LYS A 84 -1.72 39.96 5.34
CA LYS A 84 -2.97 40.54 5.85
C LYS A 84 -3.92 40.64 4.66
N THR A 85 -4.85 39.70 4.54
CA THR A 85 -5.89 39.75 3.54
C THR A 85 -6.85 40.86 3.94
N ASP A 86 -6.79 41.97 3.21
CA ASP A 86 -7.97 42.82 3.04
C ASP A 86 -9.13 41.94 2.55
N GLY A 87 -10.26 42.12 3.21
CA GLY A 87 -11.27 41.07 3.44
C GLY A 87 -12.14 40.66 2.25
N ASN A 88 -11.63 40.46 1.03
CA ASN A 88 -12.50 40.05 -0.08
C ASN A 88 -11.91 39.26 -1.27
N ALA A 89 -10.63 38.82 -1.25
CA ALA A 89 -10.03 38.15 -2.44
C ALA A 89 -9.64 36.66 -2.27
N GLY A 90 -10.06 35.98 -1.19
CA GLY A 90 -9.61 34.61 -0.86
C GLY A 90 -10.67 33.50 -0.91
N ALA A 91 -11.89 33.78 -1.36
CA ALA A 91 -13.01 32.83 -1.28
C ALA A 91 -13.14 31.87 -2.48
N GLU A 92 -12.68 32.28 -3.67
CA GLU A 92 -12.88 31.50 -4.91
C GLU A 92 -11.81 30.41 -5.13
N SER A 93 -10.58 30.59 -4.66
CA SER A 93 -9.51 29.58 -4.86
C SER A 93 -9.73 28.27 -4.10
N PHE A 94 -10.48 28.28 -3.00
CA PHE A 94 -10.74 27.09 -2.17
C PHE A 94 -12.01 26.33 -2.56
N SER A 95 -12.90 26.94 -3.36
CA SER A 95 -14.19 26.34 -3.73
C SER A 95 -14.11 25.27 -4.82
N ASP A 96 -12.99 25.21 -5.54
CA ASP A 96 -12.80 24.39 -6.76
C ASP A 96 -11.93 23.14 -6.54
N SER A 97 -11.71 22.71 -5.29
CA SER A 97 -11.06 21.43 -5.04
C SER A 97 -11.85 20.28 -5.69
N SER A 98 -11.17 19.38 -6.41
CA SER A 98 -11.77 18.15 -6.97
C SER A 98 -12.48 17.29 -5.93
N LEU A 99 -12.12 17.47 -4.65
CA LEU A 99 -12.82 16.89 -3.50
C LEU A 99 -14.31 17.25 -3.49
N PHE A 100 -14.66 18.50 -3.79
CA PHE A 100 -16.05 18.97 -3.80
C PHE A 100 -16.82 18.67 -5.08
N ALA A 101 -16.18 18.05 -6.08
CA ALA A 101 -16.86 17.60 -7.28
C ALA A 101 -17.87 16.48 -6.95
N HIS A 102 -17.58 15.66 -5.94
CA HIS A 102 -18.37 14.47 -5.58
C HIS A 102 -19.26 14.68 -4.34
N TRP A 103 -18.96 15.66 -3.48
CA TRP A 103 -19.76 15.96 -2.28
C TRP A 103 -19.57 17.42 -1.80
N GLY A 104 -20.49 17.95 -0.99
CA GLY A 104 -20.34 19.28 -0.40
C GLY A 104 -20.75 20.46 -1.31
N GLN A 105 -21.43 20.20 -2.43
CA GLN A 105 -21.99 21.25 -3.29
C GLN A 105 -23.01 22.14 -2.56
N ASP A 106 -23.75 21.57 -1.61
CA ASP A 106 -24.74 22.30 -0.81
C ASP A 106 -24.13 23.12 0.35
N LEU A 107 -22.81 23.02 0.56
CA LEU A 107 -22.12 23.74 1.63
C LEU A 107 -21.83 25.19 1.21
N SER A 108 -21.99 26.12 2.15
CA SER A 108 -21.53 27.50 1.99
C SER A 108 -20.01 27.57 1.78
N PRO A 109 -19.47 28.62 1.14
CA PRO A 109 -18.03 28.75 0.90
C PRO A 109 -17.18 28.58 2.17
N GLU A 110 -17.61 29.16 3.28
CA GLU A 110 -16.92 29.02 4.57
C GLU A 110 -16.97 27.58 5.11
N SER A 111 -18.12 26.91 4.97
CA SER A 111 -18.26 25.51 5.37
C SER A 111 -17.35 24.59 4.54
N ARG A 112 -17.22 24.85 3.23
CA ARG A 112 -16.29 24.13 2.35
C ARG A 112 -14.85 24.35 2.79
N ARG A 113 -14.46 25.58 3.12
CA ARG A 113 -13.11 25.89 3.62
C ARG A 113 -12.76 25.10 4.89
N VAL A 114 -13.68 25.04 5.84
CA VAL A 114 -13.50 24.24 7.07
C VAL A 114 -13.44 22.74 6.75
N ALA A 115 -14.31 22.24 5.87
CA ALA A 115 -14.34 20.85 5.47
C ALA A 115 -13.03 20.42 4.77
N LEU A 116 -12.49 21.24 3.88
CA LEU A 116 -11.24 20.96 3.19
C LEU A 116 -10.05 20.93 4.15
N LYS A 117 -9.94 21.90 5.07
CA LYS A 117 -8.86 21.92 6.07
C LYS A 117 -8.89 20.67 6.95
N LYS A 118 -10.08 20.24 7.34
CA LYS A 118 -10.30 18.99 8.08
C LYS A 118 -9.92 17.77 7.25
N PHE A 119 -10.33 17.71 5.98
CA PHE A 119 -9.95 16.63 5.07
C PHE A 119 -8.44 16.51 4.90
N GLN A 120 -7.74 17.63 4.68
CA GLN A 120 -6.28 17.66 4.56
C GLN A 120 -5.59 17.19 5.84
N TYR A 121 -6.14 17.51 7.01
CA TYR A 121 -5.55 17.10 8.29
C TYR A 121 -5.79 15.61 8.61
N TYR A 122 -7.01 15.11 8.41
CA TYR A 122 -7.37 13.75 8.83
C TYR A 122 -7.24 12.70 7.70
N GLY A 123 -7.23 13.10 6.44
CA GLY A 123 -7.29 12.17 5.30
C GLY A 123 -8.70 11.64 4.99
N TYR A 124 -9.72 12.21 5.63
CA TYR A 124 -11.14 11.91 5.40
C TYR A 124 -12.02 13.08 5.86
N ASN A 125 -13.30 13.05 5.48
CA ASN A 125 -14.29 14.09 5.71
C ASN A 125 -14.76 14.14 7.18
N SER A 126 -13.88 14.57 8.09
CA SER A 126 -14.25 14.70 9.50
C SER A 126 -15.31 15.80 9.72
N TYR A 127 -15.46 16.75 8.80
CA TYR A 127 -16.55 17.73 8.84
C TYR A 127 -17.92 17.06 8.77
N LEU A 128 -18.11 16.08 7.86
CA LEU A 128 -19.33 15.28 7.83
C LEU A 128 -19.42 14.38 9.07
N SER A 129 -18.32 13.72 9.45
CA SER A 129 -18.28 12.87 10.65
C SER A 129 -18.80 13.57 11.90
N ASP A 130 -18.42 14.82 12.14
CA ASP A 130 -18.86 15.58 13.31
C ASP A 130 -20.38 15.83 13.36
N ARG A 131 -21.07 15.65 12.22
CA ARG A 131 -22.52 15.84 12.07
C ARG A 131 -23.29 14.52 11.96
N LEU A 132 -22.58 13.39 11.90
CA LEU A 132 -23.19 12.06 11.93
C LEU A 132 -23.38 11.62 13.37
N SER A 133 -24.51 10.97 13.64
CA SER A 133 -24.76 10.38 14.96
C SER A 133 -23.68 9.37 15.34
N LEU A 134 -23.34 9.32 16.63
CA LEU A 134 -22.38 8.34 17.17
C LEU A 134 -22.95 6.92 17.18
N ASP A 135 -24.27 6.77 17.08
CA ASP A 135 -25.02 5.51 17.09
C ASP A 135 -25.74 5.24 15.75
N ARG A 136 -25.28 5.86 14.65
CA ARG A 136 -25.89 5.69 13.33
C ARG A 136 -26.04 4.20 12.95
N PRO A 137 -27.14 3.82 12.26
CA PRO A 137 -27.28 2.46 11.76
C PRO A 137 -26.31 2.21 10.60
N ILE A 138 -25.83 0.97 10.50
CA ILE A 138 -24.99 0.49 9.40
C ILE A 138 -25.63 -0.77 8.78
N PRO A 139 -25.47 -1.02 7.47
CA PRO A 139 -26.05 -2.19 6.80
C PRO A 139 -25.46 -3.50 7.35
N ASP A 140 -26.29 -4.53 7.46
CA ASP A 140 -25.85 -5.90 7.77
C ASP A 140 -25.38 -6.60 6.49
N LEU A 141 -24.07 -6.52 6.22
CA LEU A 141 -23.41 -7.07 5.04
C LEU A 141 -22.89 -8.51 5.27
N ARG A 142 -23.32 -9.17 6.35
CA ARG A 142 -22.93 -10.57 6.60
C ARG A 142 -23.56 -11.50 5.56
N PRO A 143 -22.87 -12.56 5.14
CA PRO A 143 -23.47 -13.62 4.33
C PRO A 143 -24.78 -14.13 4.98
N ASP A 144 -25.81 -14.43 4.18
CA ASP A 144 -27.14 -14.76 4.70
C ASP A 144 -27.14 -15.92 5.70
N GLY A 145 -26.27 -16.92 5.49
CA GLY A 145 -26.11 -18.04 6.42
C GLY A 145 -25.68 -17.64 7.83
N CYS A 146 -24.95 -16.52 7.99
CA CYS A 146 -24.46 -16.05 9.27
C CYS A 146 -25.57 -15.61 10.23
N LYS A 147 -26.70 -15.13 9.70
CA LYS A 147 -27.85 -14.65 10.50
C LYS A 147 -28.53 -15.77 11.28
N ASN A 148 -28.40 -17.01 10.81
CA ASN A 148 -29.04 -18.19 11.40
C ASN A 148 -28.12 -18.98 12.35
N ILE A 149 -26.88 -18.52 12.56
CA ILE A 149 -25.93 -19.19 13.46
C ILE A 149 -26.24 -18.77 14.90
N SER A 150 -26.39 -19.76 15.78
CA SER A 150 -26.51 -19.53 17.22
C SER A 150 -25.17 -19.80 17.90
N TYR A 151 -24.82 -18.94 18.86
CA TYR A 151 -23.59 -19.05 19.63
C TYR A 151 -23.91 -19.37 21.09
N PRO A 152 -23.07 -20.15 21.78
CA PRO A 152 -23.29 -20.46 23.18
C PRO A 152 -23.15 -19.19 24.05
N ALA A 153 -23.91 -19.07 25.13
CA ALA A 153 -23.83 -17.90 26.01
C ALA A 153 -22.52 -17.83 26.81
N ASN A 154 -21.83 -18.97 27.00
CA ASN A 154 -20.61 -19.08 27.80
C ASN A 154 -19.34 -18.81 26.99
N LEU A 155 -19.26 -17.66 26.31
CA LEU A 155 -18.06 -17.23 25.58
C LEU A 155 -17.09 -16.46 26.49
N PRO A 156 -15.78 -16.48 26.20
CA PRO A 156 -14.81 -15.67 26.95
C PRO A 156 -15.11 -14.18 26.78
N GLN A 157 -14.81 -13.40 27.80
CA GLN A 157 -14.90 -11.95 27.70
C GLN A 157 -13.76 -11.38 26.84
N VAL A 158 -14.01 -10.19 26.28
CA VAL A 158 -13.07 -9.45 25.43
C VAL A 158 -12.77 -8.06 25.99
N SER A 159 -11.50 -7.67 25.97
CA SER A 159 -11.05 -6.28 26.14
C SER A 159 -10.82 -5.70 24.75
N ILE A 160 -11.46 -4.58 24.44
CA ILE A 160 -11.28 -3.89 23.15
C ILE A 160 -10.26 -2.77 23.33
N VAL A 161 -9.22 -2.74 22.50
CA VAL A 161 -8.15 -1.76 22.53
C VAL A 161 -8.24 -0.91 21.27
N PHE A 162 -8.42 0.40 21.42
CA PHE A 162 -8.30 1.38 20.34
C PHE A 162 -7.01 2.17 20.49
N ILE A 163 -6.27 2.29 19.39
CA ILE A 163 -5.02 3.05 19.35
C ILE A 163 -5.20 4.24 18.42
N PHE A 164 -4.72 5.39 18.85
CA PHE A 164 -4.85 6.62 18.09
C PHE A 164 -3.70 7.58 18.34
N VAL A 165 -3.46 8.41 17.32
CA VAL A 165 -2.73 9.67 17.42
C VAL A 165 -3.48 10.68 16.57
N ASN A 166 -3.88 11.81 17.17
CA ASN A 166 -4.58 12.89 16.49
C ASN A 166 -5.82 12.45 15.69
N GLU A 167 -6.58 11.46 16.19
CA GLU A 167 -7.83 11.03 15.56
C GLU A 167 -8.94 12.07 15.73
N ALA A 168 -9.89 12.14 14.79
CA ALA A 168 -11.06 13.01 14.99
C ALA A 168 -11.90 12.49 16.17
N LEU A 169 -12.27 13.39 17.09
CA LEU A 169 -13.05 13.03 18.28
C LEU A 169 -14.38 12.31 17.91
N SER A 170 -15.09 12.81 16.89
CA SER A 170 -16.34 12.17 16.43
C SER A 170 -16.15 10.74 15.93
N VAL A 171 -14.98 10.42 15.37
CA VAL A 171 -14.68 9.09 14.83
C VAL A 171 -14.36 8.10 15.94
N ILE A 172 -13.44 8.44 16.85
CA ILE A 172 -13.09 7.56 17.97
C ILE A 172 -14.30 7.32 18.89
N LEU A 173 -15.12 8.35 19.15
CA LEU A 173 -16.35 8.19 19.92
C LEU A 173 -17.33 7.26 19.20
N ARG A 174 -17.49 7.36 17.88
CA ARG A 174 -18.36 6.44 17.12
C ARG A 174 -17.85 5.00 17.17
N SER A 175 -16.54 4.77 17.15
CA SER A 175 -15.95 3.44 17.35
C SER A 175 -16.26 2.88 18.73
N ILE A 176 -16.14 3.69 19.78
CA ILE A 176 -16.50 3.30 21.15
C ILE A 176 -17.99 3.00 21.27
N HIS A 177 -18.86 3.89 20.77
CA HIS A 177 -20.31 3.73 20.82
C HIS A 177 -20.77 2.47 20.07
N SER A 178 -20.27 2.25 18.85
CA SER A 178 -20.60 1.05 18.08
C SER A 178 -20.09 -0.23 18.75
N ALA A 179 -18.89 -0.22 19.36
CA ALA A 179 -18.38 -1.36 20.12
C ALA A 179 -19.28 -1.71 21.33
N ILE A 180 -19.72 -0.70 22.09
CA ILE A 180 -20.63 -0.88 23.24
C ILE A 180 -21.98 -1.41 22.78
N LEU A 181 -22.55 -0.81 21.72
CA LEU A 181 -23.89 -1.16 21.24
C LEU A 181 -23.94 -2.55 20.59
N ARG A 182 -22.88 -2.95 19.89
CA ARG A 182 -22.86 -4.15 19.04
C ARG A 182 -22.14 -5.34 19.69
N THR A 183 -21.70 -5.21 20.94
CA THR A 183 -21.10 -6.30 21.72
C THR A 183 -22.00 -6.62 22.91
N PRO A 184 -22.42 -7.88 23.10
CA PRO A 184 -23.20 -8.26 24.28
C PRO A 184 -22.49 -7.85 25.59
N SER A 185 -23.24 -7.25 26.52
CA SER A 185 -22.68 -6.63 27.74
C SER A 185 -21.91 -7.62 28.63
N HIS A 186 -22.31 -8.89 28.65
CA HIS A 186 -21.63 -9.95 29.40
C HIS A 186 -20.30 -10.38 28.76
N LEU A 187 -20.08 -10.10 27.47
CA LEU A 187 -18.84 -10.40 26.74
C LEU A 187 -17.86 -9.22 26.77
N LEU A 188 -18.35 -7.98 26.71
CA LEU A 188 -17.49 -6.80 26.72
C LEU A 188 -16.99 -6.48 28.13
N ARG A 189 -15.73 -6.80 28.43
CA ARG A 189 -15.12 -6.58 29.75
C ARG A 189 -14.84 -5.10 30.00
N GLU A 190 -14.14 -4.47 29.06
CA GLU A 190 -13.60 -3.12 29.14
C GLU A 190 -13.19 -2.62 27.75
N ILE A 191 -13.05 -1.30 27.62
CA ILE A 191 -12.46 -0.62 26.46
C ILE A 191 -11.20 0.11 26.92
N ILE A 192 -10.13 0.03 26.14
CA ILE A 192 -8.84 0.62 26.44
C ILE A 192 -8.48 1.57 25.29
N LEU A 193 -8.25 2.82 25.63
CA LEU A 193 -7.88 3.88 24.71
C LEU A 193 -6.39 4.15 24.88
N VAL A 194 -5.59 3.89 23.85
CA VAL A 194 -4.15 4.13 23.84
C VAL A 194 -3.86 5.37 23.00
N ASP A 195 -3.54 6.46 23.68
CA ASP A 195 -3.14 7.73 23.08
C ASP A 195 -1.63 7.73 22.86
N ASP A 196 -1.21 7.64 21.60
CA ASP A 196 0.19 7.66 21.19
C ASP A 196 0.73 9.10 21.08
N ASN A 197 0.54 9.87 22.15
CA ASN A 197 0.99 11.26 22.31
C ASN A 197 0.32 12.26 21.33
N SER A 198 -1.01 12.30 21.31
CA SER A 198 -1.78 13.26 20.54
C SER A 198 -1.55 14.71 20.97
N SER A 199 -1.43 15.60 19.99
CA SER A 199 -1.36 17.06 20.19
C SER A 199 -2.73 17.74 20.16
N ASN A 200 -3.77 17.08 19.65
CA ASN A 200 -5.14 17.61 19.63
C ASN A 200 -5.74 17.71 21.05
N GLU A 201 -6.03 18.94 21.50
CA GLU A 201 -6.62 19.22 22.81
C GLU A 201 -8.01 18.57 23.02
N GLU A 202 -8.78 18.34 21.95
CA GLU A 202 -10.08 17.65 22.07
C GLU A 202 -9.92 16.20 22.55
N LEU A 203 -8.80 15.55 22.24
CA LEU A 203 -8.49 14.19 22.70
C LEU A 203 -7.94 14.14 24.14
N LYS A 204 -7.79 15.30 24.76
CA LYS A 204 -7.43 15.44 26.17
C LYS A 204 -8.69 15.66 26.98
N GLU A 205 -9.15 16.91 27.09
CA GLU A 205 -10.24 17.29 27.99
C GLU A 205 -11.57 16.63 27.60
N LYS A 206 -12.05 16.84 26.36
CA LYS A 206 -13.38 16.32 25.94
C LYS A 206 -13.46 14.79 25.95
N LEU A 207 -12.37 14.12 25.54
CA LEU A 207 -12.31 12.66 25.62
C LEU A 207 -12.32 12.19 27.07
N GLN A 208 -11.63 12.91 27.97
CA GLN A 208 -11.63 12.59 29.40
C GLN A 208 -13.02 12.77 30.01
N ASP A 209 -13.74 13.84 29.66
CA ASP A 209 -15.12 14.06 30.12
C ASP A 209 -16.02 12.87 29.75
N PHE A 210 -15.97 12.43 28.48
CA PHE A 210 -16.72 11.26 28.02
C PHE A 210 -16.34 9.98 28.78
N VAL A 211 -15.04 9.78 29.05
CA VAL A 211 -14.53 8.63 29.81
C VAL A 211 -15.07 8.65 31.24
N ASP A 212 -15.04 9.81 31.89
CA ASP A 212 -15.49 9.98 33.27
C ASP A 212 -17.00 9.78 33.40
N GLU A 213 -17.79 10.34 32.46
CA GLU A 213 -19.24 10.12 32.36
C GLU A 213 -19.57 8.62 32.19
N THR A 214 -18.86 7.94 31.28
CA THR A 214 -19.08 6.51 31.03
C THR A 214 -18.69 5.68 32.26
N ASN A 215 -17.57 6.00 32.91
CA ASN A 215 -17.08 5.30 34.08
C ASN A 215 -17.93 5.56 35.33
N ALA A 216 -18.63 6.68 35.42
CA ALA A 216 -19.62 6.93 36.46
C ALA A 216 -20.79 5.92 36.38
N GLN A 217 -21.15 5.46 35.18
CA GLN A 217 -22.18 4.44 34.97
C GLN A 217 -21.62 3.02 35.15
N ARG A 218 -20.37 2.78 34.73
CA ARG A 218 -19.69 1.48 34.85
C ARG A 218 -18.24 1.69 35.26
N ALA A 219 -17.97 1.60 36.56
CA ALA A 219 -16.67 1.89 37.15
C ALA A 219 -15.52 1.13 36.46
N GLY A 220 -14.52 1.88 35.99
CA GLY A 220 -13.32 1.34 35.34
C GLY A 220 -13.57 0.63 34.02
N PHE A 221 -14.69 0.93 33.34
CA PHE A 221 -15.04 0.32 32.07
C PHE A 221 -14.18 0.81 30.91
N ILE A 222 -13.90 2.12 30.86
CA ILE A 222 -12.96 2.71 29.91
C ILE A 222 -11.67 3.06 30.64
N LYS A 223 -10.55 2.56 30.13
CA LYS A 223 -9.19 2.90 30.61
C LYS A 223 -8.48 3.72 29.55
N VAL A 224 -7.74 4.74 29.96
CA VAL A 224 -6.91 5.54 29.06
C VAL A 224 -5.45 5.32 29.40
N VAL A 225 -4.65 4.96 28.39
CA VAL A 225 -3.20 4.83 28.46
C VAL A 225 -2.61 5.94 27.60
N ARG A 226 -1.86 6.87 28.19
CA ARG A 226 -1.22 7.97 27.46
C ARG A 226 0.28 7.78 27.43
N HIS A 227 0.87 7.77 26.24
CA HIS A 227 2.32 7.77 26.09
C HIS A 227 2.90 9.17 26.30
N ALA A 228 4.10 9.25 26.89
CA ALA A 228 4.80 10.51 27.12
C ALA A 228 5.50 11.05 25.85
N LYS A 229 5.63 10.21 24.82
CA LYS A 229 6.17 10.51 23.50
C LYS A 229 5.49 9.58 22.48
N GLN A 230 5.60 9.90 21.19
CA GLN A 230 5.08 9.03 20.15
C GLN A 230 5.94 7.75 20.05
N GLU A 231 5.34 6.60 20.32
CA GLU A 231 5.96 5.27 20.33
C GLU A 231 5.66 4.46 19.06
N GLY A 232 4.62 4.84 18.32
CA GLY A 232 4.16 4.16 17.11
C GLY A 232 3.08 3.11 17.38
N LEU A 233 2.49 2.62 16.29
CA LEU A 233 1.37 1.66 16.30
C LEU A 233 1.72 0.38 17.05
N ILE A 234 2.92 -0.17 16.79
CA ILE A 234 3.37 -1.46 17.32
C ILE A 234 3.41 -1.43 18.86
N ARG A 235 4.16 -0.47 19.43
CA ARG A 235 4.32 -0.35 20.88
C ARG A 235 3.00 0.05 21.55
N SER A 236 2.19 0.85 20.88
CA SER A 236 0.84 1.21 21.35
C SER A 236 -0.10 0.00 21.45
N ARG A 237 -0.07 -0.93 20.47
CA ARG A 237 -0.78 -2.22 20.57
C ARG A 237 -0.31 -3.01 21.79
N VAL A 238 0.99 -3.06 22.03
CA VAL A 238 1.55 -3.78 23.18
C VAL A 238 1.17 -3.12 24.51
N SER A 239 1.23 -1.79 24.62
CA SER A 239 0.77 -1.04 25.80
C SER A 239 -0.72 -1.28 26.11
N GLY A 240 -1.57 -1.27 25.08
CA GLY A 240 -2.99 -1.57 25.22
C GLY A 240 -3.24 -3.01 25.68
N TRP A 241 -2.48 -3.98 25.14
CA TRP A 241 -2.52 -5.36 25.60
C TRP A 241 -2.09 -5.48 27.09
N ARG A 242 -1.03 -4.77 27.51
CA ARG A 242 -0.58 -4.77 28.92
C ARG A 242 -1.66 -4.26 29.89
N ALA A 243 -2.49 -3.32 29.46
CA ALA A 243 -3.59 -2.77 30.26
C ALA A 243 -4.84 -3.66 30.28
N ALA A 244 -4.94 -4.65 29.38
CA ALA A 244 -6.08 -5.53 29.21
C ALA A 244 -6.13 -6.65 30.26
N SER A 245 -7.34 -6.90 30.77
CA SER A 245 -7.62 -7.88 31.82
C SER A 245 -8.45 -9.07 31.36
N ALA A 246 -9.16 -8.97 30.23
CA ALA A 246 -9.97 -10.07 29.72
C ALA A 246 -9.12 -11.24 29.19
N PRO A 247 -9.70 -12.45 29.07
CA PRO A 247 -9.05 -13.59 28.42
C PRO A 247 -8.71 -13.36 26.95
N VAL A 248 -9.53 -12.58 26.23
CA VAL A 248 -9.34 -12.26 24.82
C VAL A 248 -9.12 -10.75 24.65
N VAL A 249 -8.20 -10.36 23.77
CA VAL A 249 -7.93 -8.95 23.45
C VAL A 249 -8.18 -8.71 21.97
N ALA A 250 -8.95 -7.66 21.69
CA ALA A 250 -9.19 -7.18 20.34
C ALA A 250 -8.43 -5.87 20.12
N LEU A 251 -7.47 -5.87 19.19
CA LEU A 251 -6.58 -4.74 18.89
C LEU A 251 -7.07 -4.08 17.60
N PHE A 252 -7.70 -2.91 17.73
CA PHE A 252 -8.31 -2.17 16.63
C PHE A 252 -7.70 -0.77 16.46
N ASP A 253 -7.79 -0.28 15.23
CA ASP A 253 -7.61 1.13 14.91
C ASP A 253 -8.81 1.93 15.45
N ALA A 254 -8.63 3.23 15.71
CA ALA A 254 -9.65 4.08 16.31
C ALA A 254 -10.75 4.59 15.33
N HIS A 255 -10.76 4.10 14.09
CA HIS A 255 -11.66 4.55 13.02
C HIS A 255 -12.42 3.37 12.38
N VAL A 256 -13.16 2.66 13.23
CA VAL A 256 -13.95 1.49 12.88
C VAL A 256 -15.41 1.58 13.35
N GLU A 257 -16.32 0.91 12.69
CA GLU A 257 -17.72 0.73 13.11
C GLU A 257 -18.09 -0.76 13.08
N PHE A 258 -18.53 -1.28 14.22
CA PHE A 258 -18.78 -2.71 14.41
C PHE A 258 -20.14 -3.14 13.83
N ASN A 259 -20.20 -4.26 13.12
CA ASN A 259 -21.47 -4.82 12.67
C ASN A 259 -22.11 -5.73 13.73
N VAL A 260 -23.38 -6.05 13.53
CA VAL A 260 -24.13 -6.94 14.44
C VAL A 260 -23.53 -8.35 14.44
N GLY A 261 -23.36 -8.93 15.63
CA GLY A 261 -22.87 -10.31 15.78
C GLY A 261 -21.40 -10.49 15.39
N TRP A 262 -20.57 -9.45 15.51
CA TRP A 262 -19.15 -9.53 15.16
C TRP A 262 -18.33 -10.34 16.18
N ALA A 263 -18.68 -10.27 17.48
CA ALA A 263 -17.84 -10.75 18.57
C ALA A 263 -17.98 -12.26 18.79
N GLU A 264 -19.21 -12.76 18.79
CA GLU A 264 -19.56 -14.14 19.10
C GLU A 264 -18.84 -15.19 18.21
N PRO A 265 -18.83 -15.05 16.86
CA PRO A 265 -18.07 -15.98 16.00
C PRO A 265 -16.57 -15.98 16.31
N ILE A 266 -15.98 -14.81 16.58
CA ILE A 266 -14.56 -14.68 16.90
C ILE A 266 -14.26 -15.38 18.23
N LEU A 267 -15.04 -15.07 19.27
CA LEU A 267 -14.84 -15.60 20.61
C LEU A 267 -15.06 -17.10 20.67
N LEU A 268 -15.99 -17.63 19.87
CA LEU A 268 -16.18 -19.08 19.72
C LEU A 268 -14.93 -19.73 19.11
N ARG A 269 -14.38 -19.19 18.02
CA ARG A 269 -13.19 -19.76 17.37
C ARG A 269 -11.96 -19.76 18.26
N ILE A 270 -11.75 -18.69 19.03
CA ILE A 270 -10.64 -18.61 20.00
C ILE A 270 -10.88 -19.56 21.18
N LYS A 271 -12.12 -19.73 21.65
CA LYS A 271 -12.45 -20.69 22.71
C LYS A 271 -12.17 -22.13 22.28
N GLU A 272 -12.45 -22.46 21.02
CA GLU A 272 -12.20 -23.80 20.46
C GLU A 272 -10.70 -24.09 20.31
N ASP A 273 -9.88 -23.07 20.10
CA ASP A 273 -8.41 -23.17 20.05
C ASP A 273 -7.80 -21.79 20.27
N ARG A 274 -7.12 -21.63 21.40
CA ARG A 274 -6.51 -20.37 21.80
C ARG A 274 -5.34 -19.93 20.92
N THR A 275 -4.82 -20.83 20.07
CA THR A 275 -3.66 -20.55 19.20
C THR A 275 -4.04 -19.87 17.88
N ARG A 276 -5.33 -19.56 17.71
CA ARG A 276 -5.86 -18.85 16.55
C ARG A 276 -5.78 -17.34 16.75
N ILE A 277 -5.27 -16.65 15.74
CA ILE A 277 -5.44 -15.20 15.62
C ILE A 277 -6.50 -14.94 14.57
N ILE A 278 -7.51 -14.16 14.96
CA ILE A 278 -8.69 -13.95 14.13
C ILE A 278 -8.71 -12.51 13.62
N SER A 279 -8.76 -12.34 12.31
CA SER A 279 -9.15 -11.07 11.68
C SER A 279 -10.65 -11.09 11.39
N PRO A 280 -11.39 -10.00 11.67
CA PRO A 280 -12.71 -9.83 11.08
C PRO A 280 -12.60 -9.65 9.56
N SER A 281 -13.72 -9.81 8.86
CA SER A 281 -13.89 -9.31 7.50
C SER A 281 -14.09 -7.80 7.56
N PHE A 282 -13.30 -7.05 6.81
CA PHE A 282 -13.43 -5.59 6.77
C PHE A 282 -14.41 -5.15 5.69
N ASP A 283 -15.15 -4.08 5.96
CA ASP A 283 -15.90 -3.29 4.97
C ASP A 283 -15.28 -1.90 4.90
N ASN A 284 -15.46 -1.19 3.78
CA ASN A 284 -14.94 0.16 3.64
C ASN A 284 -15.95 1.20 4.11
N ILE A 285 -15.52 2.11 4.99
CA ILE A 285 -16.21 3.37 5.22
C ILE A 285 -15.54 4.40 4.31
N LYS A 286 -16.23 4.84 3.26
CA LYS A 286 -15.66 5.79 2.31
C LYS A 286 -15.20 7.07 3.00
N TYR A 287 -13.98 7.51 2.73
CA TYR A 287 -13.39 8.70 3.37
C TYR A 287 -14.21 9.97 3.16
N ASP A 288 -14.99 10.06 2.10
CA ASP A 288 -15.72 11.26 1.70
C ASP A 288 -17.16 11.27 2.19
N THR A 289 -17.94 10.21 1.93
CA THR A 289 -19.37 10.16 2.21
C THR A 289 -19.72 9.43 3.51
N PHE A 290 -18.76 8.70 4.10
CA PHE A 290 -18.99 7.81 5.24
C PHE A 290 -20.01 6.68 4.96
N GLU A 291 -20.35 6.45 3.68
CA GLU A 291 -21.13 5.28 3.26
C GLU A 291 -20.30 4.01 3.42
N ILE A 292 -20.98 2.91 3.72
CA ILE A 292 -20.34 1.60 3.86
C ILE A 292 -20.42 0.85 2.54
N GLU A 293 -19.27 0.45 2.04
CA GLU A 293 -19.09 -0.37 0.86
C GLU A 293 -18.62 -1.77 1.25
N GLU A 294 -19.32 -2.79 0.75
CA GLU A 294 -18.98 -4.18 1.03
C GLU A 294 -17.69 -4.57 0.34
N TYR A 295 -16.71 -5.06 1.11
CA TYR A 295 -15.55 -5.71 0.52
C TYR A 295 -15.79 -7.22 0.32
N PRO A 296 -15.30 -7.79 -0.80
CA PRO A 296 -15.40 -9.21 -1.06
C PRO A 296 -14.75 -10.08 0.02
N LEU A 297 -15.32 -11.25 0.26
CA LEU A 297 -14.71 -12.27 1.13
C LEU A 297 -13.35 -12.68 0.58
N SER A 298 -12.31 -12.37 1.35
CA SER A 298 -10.92 -12.49 0.92
C SER A 298 -10.06 -13.12 2.01
N ALA A 299 -9.08 -13.92 1.59
CA ALA A 299 -7.92 -14.21 2.43
C ALA A 299 -7.01 -12.97 2.48
N GLN A 300 -6.05 -12.97 3.40
CA GLN A 300 -5.10 -11.86 3.57
C GLN A 300 -3.67 -12.37 3.39
N GLY A 301 -2.89 -11.69 2.56
CA GLY A 301 -1.50 -12.02 2.24
C GLY A 301 -0.62 -10.78 2.13
N PHE A 302 0.53 -10.91 1.47
CA PHE A 302 1.49 -9.83 1.31
C PHE A 302 2.40 -10.03 0.09
N ASP A 303 2.99 -8.96 -0.41
CA ASP A 303 4.04 -9.00 -1.43
C ASP A 303 5.46 -9.06 -0.82
N TRP A 304 6.50 -9.13 -1.65
CA TRP A 304 7.87 -9.22 -1.16
C TRP A 304 8.42 -7.91 -0.57
N GLU A 305 7.72 -6.77 -0.72
CA GLU A 305 8.00 -5.56 0.03
C GLU A 305 7.39 -5.60 1.45
N LEU A 306 6.56 -6.63 1.71
CA LEU A 306 5.76 -6.87 2.90
C LEU A 306 4.57 -5.91 3.03
N TRP A 307 4.06 -5.40 1.91
CA TRP A 307 2.76 -4.75 1.86
C TRP A 307 1.65 -5.78 1.86
N CYS A 308 0.60 -5.52 2.65
CA CYS A 308 -0.53 -6.43 2.72
C CYS A 308 -1.41 -6.34 1.49
N ARG A 309 -2.00 -7.50 1.16
CA ARG A 309 -2.87 -7.67 -0.01
C ARG A 309 -4.07 -8.51 0.37
N TYR A 310 -5.20 -8.20 -0.25
CA TYR A 310 -6.33 -9.12 -0.29
C TYR A 310 -6.04 -10.21 -1.33
N LEU A 311 -6.32 -11.46 -0.96
CA LEU A 311 -6.18 -12.62 -1.81
C LEU A 311 -7.54 -13.28 -2.00
N ASN A 312 -7.70 -13.96 -3.13
CA ASN A 312 -8.81 -14.90 -3.27
C ASN A 312 -8.74 -15.96 -2.16
N PRO A 313 -9.87 -16.34 -1.54
CA PRO A 313 -9.90 -17.47 -0.62
C PRO A 313 -9.32 -18.74 -1.28
N PRO A 314 -8.66 -19.62 -0.50
CA PRO A 314 -8.10 -20.86 -1.04
C PRO A 314 -9.14 -21.67 -1.81
N LYS A 315 -8.73 -22.37 -2.87
CA LYS A 315 -9.64 -23.23 -3.67
C LYS A 315 -10.43 -24.23 -2.82
N SER A 316 -9.82 -24.74 -1.76
CA SER A 316 -10.46 -25.65 -0.79
C SER A 316 -11.60 -25.01 0.00
N TRP A 317 -11.59 -23.69 0.17
CA TRP A 317 -12.68 -22.95 0.81
C TRP A 317 -13.89 -22.84 -0.12
N TRP A 318 -13.66 -22.47 -1.39
CA TRP A 318 -14.71 -22.41 -2.41
C TRP A 318 -15.41 -23.77 -2.62
N ASN A 319 -14.65 -24.86 -2.57
CA ASN A 319 -15.19 -26.22 -2.69
C ASN A 319 -16.16 -26.61 -1.56
N GLN A 320 -16.13 -25.92 -0.41
CA GLN A 320 -17.06 -26.19 0.70
C GLN A 320 -18.47 -25.62 0.44
N GLN A 321 -18.61 -24.70 -0.53
CA GLN A 321 -19.88 -24.03 -0.85
C GLN A 321 -20.56 -23.41 0.40
N ASN A 322 -19.75 -22.98 1.36
CA ASN A 322 -20.21 -22.39 2.61
C ASN A 322 -19.54 -21.05 2.86
N ASN A 323 -20.23 -19.97 2.49
CA ASN A 323 -19.72 -18.60 2.64
C ASN A 323 -19.64 -18.13 4.11
N THR A 324 -20.07 -18.95 5.07
CA THR A 324 -19.93 -18.67 6.51
C THR A 324 -18.64 -19.28 7.10
N ALA A 325 -17.97 -20.17 6.37
CA ALA A 325 -16.82 -20.89 6.87
C ALA A 325 -15.61 -19.95 7.08
N PRO A 326 -14.78 -20.17 8.11
CA PRO A 326 -13.52 -19.44 8.29
C PRO A 326 -12.61 -19.54 7.06
N ILE A 327 -12.01 -18.43 6.66
CA ILE A 327 -11.03 -18.38 5.58
C ILE A 327 -9.65 -18.45 6.23
N ARG A 328 -8.84 -19.46 5.88
CA ARG A 328 -7.43 -19.50 6.28
C ARG A 328 -6.65 -18.45 5.50
N SER A 329 -5.90 -17.62 6.20
CA SER A 329 -5.16 -16.50 5.61
C SER A 329 -3.66 -16.60 5.90
N PRO A 330 -2.79 -16.39 4.90
CA PRO A 330 -1.35 -16.30 5.12
C PRO A 330 -0.92 -15.25 6.14
N ALA A 331 -1.55 -14.08 6.13
CA ALA A 331 -1.20 -12.94 6.97
C ALA A 331 -2.44 -12.23 7.54
N LEU A 332 -2.18 -11.11 8.22
CA LEU A 332 -3.16 -10.20 8.81
C LEU A 332 -3.00 -8.82 8.14
N ILE A 333 -4.09 -8.12 7.83
CA ILE A 333 -4.03 -6.79 7.19
C ILE A 333 -4.09 -5.61 8.18
N GLY A 334 -4.20 -5.87 9.48
CA GLY A 334 -4.25 -4.80 10.47
C GLY A 334 -4.84 -5.28 11.78
N CYS A 335 -6.12 -4.95 12.02
CA CYS A 335 -6.77 -5.26 13.28
C CYS A 335 -7.02 -6.75 13.48
N PHE A 336 -6.87 -7.24 14.70
CA PHE A 336 -7.02 -8.66 15.02
C PHE A 336 -7.48 -8.90 16.45
N VAL A 337 -7.97 -10.11 16.70
CA VAL A 337 -8.43 -10.60 18.00
C VAL A 337 -7.66 -11.86 18.36
N VAL A 338 -7.18 -11.93 19.60
CA VAL A 338 -6.27 -12.99 20.05
C VAL A 338 -6.49 -13.34 21.52
N ASP A 339 -6.23 -14.61 21.89
CA ASP A 339 -6.11 -15.00 23.29
C ASP A 339 -4.94 -14.25 23.95
N ARG A 340 -5.21 -13.63 25.11
CA ARG A 340 -4.27 -12.72 25.77
C ARG A 340 -2.97 -13.42 26.15
N ARG A 341 -3.05 -14.66 26.65
CA ARG A 341 -1.89 -15.43 27.11
C ARG A 341 -1.11 -15.98 25.93
N TYR A 342 -1.80 -16.51 24.93
CA TYR A 342 -1.17 -16.99 23.72
C TYR A 342 -0.34 -15.88 23.06
N PHE A 343 -0.88 -14.65 22.98
CA PHE A 343 -0.15 -13.52 22.41
C PHE A 343 1.17 -13.23 23.13
N GLU A 344 1.19 -13.31 24.47
CA GLU A 344 2.40 -13.18 25.29
C GLU A 344 3.39 -14.33 25.05
N GLU A 345 2.90 -15.58 25.03
CA GLU A 345 3.70 -16.78 24.82
C GLU A 345 4.44 -16.76 23.49
N ILE A 346 3.80 -16.23 22.43
CA ILE A 346 4.43 -16.08 21.12
C ILE A 346 5.24 -14.79 20.99
N GLY A 347 5.41 -14.00 22.06
CA GLY A 347 6.28 -12.83 22.12
C GLY A 347 5.68 -11.54 21.55
N LEU A 348 4.38 -11.32 21.69
CA LEU A 348 3.67 -10.07 21.36
C LEU A 348 3.99 -9.57 19.94
N LEU A 349 4.04 -8.25 19.70
CA LEU A 349 4.65 -7.68 18.50
C LEU A 349 6.14 -7.39 18.76
N ASP A 350 6.94 -7.29 17.70
CA ASP A 350 8.34 -6.87 17.79
C ASP A 350 8.45 -5.37 18.16
N GLU A 351 8.61 -5.05 19.45
CA GLU A 351 8.77 -3.67 19.93
C GLU A 351 10.04 -2.96 19.41
N GLY A 352 10.96 -3.70 18.74
CA GLY A 352 12.10 -3.14 18.02
C GLY A 352 11.75 -2.59 16.62
N MET A 353 10.54 -2.81 16.13
CA MET A 353 9.98 -2.13 14.96
C MET A 353 9.60 -0.69 15.30
N GLU A 354 9.65 0.18 14.29
CA GLU A 354 9.41 1.61 14.44
C GLU A 354 8.14 2.04 13.72
N VAL A 355 7.36 2.93 14.36
CA VAL A 355 6.20 3.65 13.80
C VAL A 355 5.10 2.72 13.26
N TYR A 356 5.26 2.20 12.04
CA TYR A 356 4.27 1.44 11.29
C TYR A 356 4.92 0.54 10.23
N GLY A 357 4.26 -0.58 9.90
CA GLY A 357 4.54 -1.38 8.72
C GLY A 357 5.31 -2.65 9.01
N GLY A 358 4.86 -3.75 8.39
CA GLY A 358 5.47 -5.08 8.48
C GLY A 358 5.09 -5.87 9.74
N GLU A 359 4.50 -5.25 10.77
CA GLU A 359 4.22 -5.91 12.05
C GLU A 359 3.13 -6.97 11.95
N ASN A 360 2.16 -6.71 11.10
CA ASN A 360 1.03 -7.59 10.82
C ASN A 360 1.45 -8.79 9.93
N VAL A 361 2.33 -8.56 8.96
CA VAL A 361 2.97 -9.61 8.16
C VAL A 361 3.88 -10.48 9.05
N GLU A 362 4.69 -9.85 9.91
CA GLU A 362 5.55 -10.55 10.87
C GLU A 362 4.74 -11.47 11.78
N LEU A 363 3.64 -10.97 12.34
CA LEU A 363 2.76 -11.73 13.20
C LEU A 363 2.15 -12.92 12.44
N GLY A 364 1.67 -12.71 11.21
CA GLY A 364 1.12 -13.77 10.37
C GLY A 364 2.12 -14.90 10.10
N ILE A 365 3.33 -14.55 9.65
CA ILE A 365 4.41 -15.52 9.39
C ILE A 365 4.75 -16.29 10.67
N ARG A 366 4.96 -15.58 11.78
CA ARG A 366 5.33 -16.20 13.06
C ARG A 366 4.26 -17.15 13.56
N VAL A 367 2.98 -16.74 13.56
CA VAL A 367 1.87 -17.58 14.04
C VAL A 367 1.85 -18.91 13.30
N TRP A 368 1.91 -18.87 11.97
CA TRP A 368 1.92 -20.07 11.15
C TRP A 368 3.15 -20.94 11.37
N GLN A 369 4.35 -20.34 11.37
CA GLN A 369 5.58 -21.10 11.57
C GLN A 369 5.66 -21.71 12.97
N CYS A 370 5.10 -21.06 13.99
CA CYS A 370 5.19 -21.49 15.38
C CYS A 370 3.97 -22.30 15.86
N GLY A 371 3.13 -22.78 14.94
CA GLY A 371 2.10 -23.79 15.22
C GLY A 371 0.69 -23.28 15.50
N GLY A 372 0.44 -21.97 15.40
CA GLY A 372 -0.91 -21.41 15.42
C GLY A 372 -1.51 -21.25 14.01
N THR A 373 -2.65 -20.58 13.94
CA THR A 373 -3.30 -20.28 12.65
C THR A 373 -3.82 -18.85 12.60
N VAL A 374 -3.91 -18.32 11.37
CA VAL A 374 -4.59 -17.05 11.08
C VAL A 374 -5.85 -17.33 10.27
N GLU A 375 -6.98 -16.81 10.74
CA GLU A 375 -8.29 -16.98 10.11
C GLU A 375 -8.98 -15.61 9.92
N VAL A 376 -9.65 -15.43 8.78
CA VAL A 376 -10.61 -14.35 8.53
C VAL A 376 -12.01 -14.92 8.65
N LEU A 377 -12.90 -14.29 9.43
CA LEU A 377 -14.26 -14.78 9.64
C LEU A 377 -15.29 -13.98 8.84
N PRO A 378 -15.95 -14.57 7.82
CA PRO A 378 -17.00 -13.90 7.03
C PRO A 378 -18.18 -13.37 7.86
N CYS A 379 -18.54 -14.08 8.93
CA CYS A 379 -19.64 -13.69 9.80
C CYS A 379 -19.31 -12.57 10.79
N ALA A 380 -18.03 -12.23 10.95
CA ALA A 380 -17.58 -11.15 11.82
C ALA A 380 -17.15 -9.94 10.96
N ARG A 381 -18.09 -9.03 10.69
CA ARG A 381 -17.82 -7.85 9.86
C ARG A 381 -17.60 -6.59 10.67
N ILE A 382 -16.61 -5.80 10.28
CA ILE A 382 -16.30 -4.48 10.85
C ILE A 382 -16.01 -3.53 9.71
N ALA A 383 -16.64 -2.35 9.70
CA ALA A 383 -16.33 -1.32 8.71
C ALA A 383 -15.15 -0.46 9.20
N HIS A 384 -14.21 -0.13 8.33
CA HIS A 384 -12.99 0.65 8.63
C HIS A 384 -12.87 1.82 7.65
N ILE A 385 -12.45 3.00 8.14
CA ILE A 385 -12.26 4.18 7.27
C ILE A 385 -10.98 4.03 6.44
N GLU A 386 -11.14 3.81 5.12
CA GLU A 386 -10.03 3.91 4.17
C GLU A 386 -9.68 5.38 3.96
N ARG A 387 -8.49 5.82 4.39
CA ARG A 387 -8.07 7.22 4.25
C ARG A 387 -7.60 7.53 2.83
N ALA A 388 -7.88 8.74 2.36
CA ALA A 388 -7.31 9.27 1.13
C ALA A 388 -5.78 9.48 1.24
N HIS A 389 -5.30 9.83 2.43
CA HIS A 389 -3.87 9.93 2.76
C HIS A 389 -3.62 9.70 4.25
N LYS A 390 -2.40 9.27 4.61
CA LYS A 390 -2.01 8.99 6.00
C LYS A 390 -1.43 10.25 6.66
N PRO A 391 -1.94 10.72 7.81
CA PRO A 391 -1.53 11.99 8.42
C PRO A 391 -0.34 11.90 9.41
N TYR A 392 0.27 10.72 9.58
CA TYR A 392 1.13 10.43 10.73
C TYR A 392 2.61 10.78 10.55
N THR A 393 3.12 10.79 9.31
CA THR A 393 4.48 11.23 8.96
C THR A 393 4.61 11.41 7.45
N GLU A 394 5.45 12.35 7.03
CA GLU A 394 5.69 12.69 5.62
C GLU A 394 6.54 11.63 4.89
N ASP A 395 7.40 10.89 5.62
CA ASP A 395 8.19 9.79 5.05
C ASP A 395 8.14 8.53 5.93
N LEU A 396 7.34 7.55 5.50
CA LEU A 396 7.28 6.22 6.10
C LEU A 396 8.34 5.26 5.55
N THR A 397 8.99 5.61 4.44
CA THR A 397 9.78 4.69 3.62
C THR A 397 10.95 4.11 4.41
N ALA A 398 11.66 4.95 5.17
CA ALA A 398 12.78 4.52 6.00
C ALA A 398 12.34 3.50 7.07
N HIS A 399 11.25 3.78 7.79
CA HIS A 399 10.73 2.90 8.84
C HIS A 399 10.21 1.57 8.28
N VAL A 400 9.44 1.61 7.18
CA VAL A 400 8.89 0.40 6.57
C VAL A 400 10.00 -0.49 6.01
N ARG A 401 11.01 0.09 5.34
CA ARG A 401 12.19 -0.66 4.86
C ARG A 401 12.93 -1.32 6.02
N ARG A 402 13.20 -0.56 7.08
CA ARG A 402 13.87 -1.07 8.29
C ARG A 402 13.09 -2.23 8.91
N ASN A 403 11.78 -2.06 9.12
CA ASN A 403 10.92 -3.09 9.70
C ASN A 403 10.85 -4.33 8.80
N ALA A 404 10.74 -4.17 7.48
CA ALA A 404 10.71 -5.28 6.55
C ALA A 404 12.00 -6.12 6.60
N LEU A 405 13.16 -5.47 6.71
CA LEU A 405 14.43 -6.18 6.89
C LEU A 405 14.52 -6.91 8.24
N ARG A 406 13.95 -6.37 9.33
CA ARG A 406 13.84 -7.10 10.61
C ARG A 406 13.05 -8.38 10.45
N VAL A 407 11.90 -8.34 9.76
CA VAL A 407 11.10 -9.54 9.45
C VAL A 407 11.91 -10.54 8.64
N ALA A 408 12.55 -10.06 7.57
CA ALA A 408 13.33 -10.89 6.65
C ALA A 408 14.46 -11.63 7.37
N GLU A 409 15.23 -10.93 8.21
CA GLU A 409 16.37 -11.48 8.94
C GLU A 409 16.01 -12.46 10.07
N VAL A 410 14.78 -12.40 10.58
CA VAL A 410 14.32 -13.29 11.65
C VAL A 410 13.55 -14.49 11.10
N TRP A 411 12.66 -14.29 10.12
CA TRP A 411 11.61 -15.26 9.78
C TRP A 411 11.68 -15.85 8.38
N MET A 412 12.42 -15.22 7.46
CA MET A 412 12.33 -15.54 6.02
C MET A 412 13.49 -16.39 5.48
N ASP A 413 14.41 -16.83 6.33
CA ASP A 413 15.48 -17.78 5.99
C ASP A 413 16.25 -17.39 4.70
N GLU A 414 16.40 -18.31 3.74
CA GLU A 414 17.04 -18.05 2.44
C GLU A 414 16.23 -17.09 1.54
N PHE A 415 14.93 -16.93 1.80
CA PHE A 415 14.03 -16.07 1.03
C PHE A 415 14.08 -14.61 1.46
N LYS A 416 14.83 -14.26 2.52
CA LYS A 416 15.09 -12.86 2.86
C LYS A 416 15.62 -12.05 1.68
N SER A 417 16.38 -12.73 0.80
CA SER A 417 16.85 -12.21 -0.49
C SER A 417 15.78 -11.51 -1.32
N HIS A 418 14.54 -11.99 -1.27
CA HIS A 418 13.43 -11.44 -2.04
C HIS A 418 13.00 -10.08 -1.50
N VAL A 419 13.04 -9.88 -0.18
CA VAL A 419 12.77 -8.57 0.45
C VAL A 419 13.86 -7.57 0.08
N TYR A 420 15.13 -7.98 0.09
CA TYR A 420 16.25 -7.16 -0.38
C TYR A 420 16.10 -6.79 -1.86
N MET A 421 15.67 -7.73 -2.70
CA MET A 421 15.42 -7.49 -4.12
C MET A 421 14.27 -6.50 -4.34
N ALA A 422 13.13 -6.70 -3.67
CA ALA A 422 11.94 -5.88 -3.82
C ALA A 422 12.22 -4.42 -3.44
N TRP A 423 12.89 -4.19 -2.31
CA TRP A 423 13.27 -2.85 -1.85
C TRP A 423 14.52 -2.25 -2.52
N ASN A 424 15.11 -2.97 -3.50
CA ASN A 424 16.37 -2.60 -4.15
C ASN A 424 17.49 -2.24 -3.15
N ILE A 425 17.73 -3.12 -2.18
CA ILE A 425 18.74 -2.97 -1.13
C ILE A 425 19.82 -4.05 -1.32
N PRO A 426 21.13 -3.72 -1.25
CA PRO A 426 22.17 -4.74 -1.32
C PRO A 426 22.12 -5.66 -0.08
N GLN A 427 22.26 -6.97 -0.28
CA GLN A 427 22.25 -7.95 0.82
C GLN A 427 23.47 -7.84 1.74
N LYS A 428 24.60 -7.39 1.20
CA LYS A 428 25.81 -7.06 1.96
C LYS A 428 25.84 -5.55 2.12
N ASP A 429 26.10 -5.10 3.34
CA ASP A 429 26.26 -3.68 3.65
C ASP A 429 25.05 -2.84 3.19
N SER A 430 23.85 -3.24 3.62
CA SER A 430 22.58 -2.58 3.27
C SER A 430 22.55 -1.08 3.59
N GLY A 431 23.42 -0.62 4.51
CA GLY A 431 23.42 0.74 5.03
C GLY A 431 22.24 1.04 5.96
N ILE A 432 21.39 0.04 6.27
CA ILE A 432 20.21 0.19 7.11
C ILE A 432 20.48 -0.51 8.45
N ASP A 433 20.47 0.28 9.53
CA ASP A 433 20.51 -0.26 10.89
C ASP A 433 19.14 -0.81 11.29
N ILE A 434 19.01 -2.12 11.28
CA ILE A 434 17.80 -2.83 11.68
C ILE A 434 17.70 -3.02 13.19
N GLY A 435 18.69 -2.59 13.98
CA GLY A 435 18.77 -2.80 15.42
C GLY A 435 18.98 -4.26 15.84
N ASP A 436 18.93 -4.52 17.15
CA ASP A 436 19.08 -5.88 17.67
C ASP A 436 17.84 -6.75 17.38
N ILE A 437 18.09 -7.98 16.94
CA ILE A 437 17.09 -9.02 16.64
C ILE A 437 17.39 -10.33 17.38
N THR A 438 18.32 -10.31 18.33
CA THR A 438 18.77 -11.49 19.08
C THR A 438 17.62 -12.16 19.82
N GLU A 439 16.78 -11.38 20.51
CA GLU A 439 15.62 -11.93 21.23
C GLU A 439 14.58 -12.54 20.31
N ARG A 440 14.30 -11.92 19.14
CA ARG A 440 13.37 -12.48 18.14
C ARG A 440 13.89 -13.79 17.57
N LYS A 441 15.19 -13.89 17.27
CA LYS A 441 15.84 -15.15 16.85
C LYS A 441 15.82 -16.21 17.94
N ALA A 442 16.03 -15.84 19.21
CA ALA A 442 15.96 -16.76 20.35
C ALA A 442 14.54 -17.28 20.58
N LEU A 443 13.53 -16.41 20.45
CA LEU A 443 12.12 -16.76 20.51
C LEU A 443 11.75 -17.79 19.44
N ARG A 444 12.11 -17.55 18.18
CA ARG A 444 11.89 -18.48 17.07
C ARG A 444 12.47 -19.88 17.35
N LYS A 445 13.68 -19.95 17.92
CA LYS A 445 14.32 -21.21 18.32
C LYS A 445 13.59 -21.89 19.46
N ARG A 446 13.22 -21.15 20.51
CA ARG A 446 12.54 -21.68 21.71
C ARG A 446 11.17 -22.26 21.38
N LEU A 447 10.43 -21.63 20.47
CA LEU A 447 9.12 -22.10 19.99
C LEU A 447 9.23 -23.22 18.94
N GLN A 448 10.44 -23.61 18.54
CA GLN A 448 10.68 -24.66 17.53
C GLN A 448 9.93 -24.41 16.22
N CYS A 449 9.89 -23.15 15.78
CA CYS A 449 9.12 -22.75 14.61
C CYS A 449 9.65 -23.39 13.32
N LYS A 450 8.75 -23.65 12.39
CA LYS A 450 9.04 -24.17 11.05
C LYS A 450 9.83 -23.15 10.21
N THR A 451 10.45 -23.64 9.15
CA THR A 451 11.17 -22.83 8.14
C THR A 451 10.20 -21.99 7.30
N PHE A 452 10.69 -20.91 6.68
CA PHE A 452 9.93 -20.12 5.73
C PHE A 452 9.55 -20.89 4.48
N ARG A 453 10.40 -21.82 4.04
CA ARG A 453 10.05 -22.74 2.95
C ARG A 453 8.79 -23.55 3.26
N TRP A 454 8.65 -24.05 4.49
CA TRP A 454 7.44 -24.75 4.93
C TRP A 454 6.22 -23.83 4.86
N TYR A 455 6.37 -22.57 5.29
CA TYR A 455 5.30 -21.57 5.22
C TYR A 455 4.84 -21.33 3.78
N LEU A 456 5.76 -21.08 2.84
CA LEU A 456 5.43 -20.88 1.44
C LEU A 456 4.73 -22.10 0.82
N VAL A 457 5.16 -23.32 1.15
CA VAL A 457 4.57 -24.54 0.56
C VAL A 457 3.22 -24.91 1.18
N ASN A 458 3.00 -24.66 2.47
CA ASN A 458 1.85 -25.17 3.21
C ASN A 458 0.80 -24.11 3.57
N VAL A 459 1.17 -22.83 3.51
CA VAL A 459 0.31 -21.72 3.94
C VAL A 459 0.10 -20.73 2.80
N TYR A 460 1.18 -20.28 2.16
CA TYR A 460 1.11 -19.25 1.10
C TYR A 460 1.64 -19.77 -0.25
N SER A 461 0.99 -20.82 -0.77
CA SER A 461 1.42 -21.54 -1.99
C SER A 461 1.38 -20.72 -3.27
N GLU A 462 0.60 -19.64 -3.27
CA GLU A 462 0.39 -18.73 -4.38
C GLU A 462 1.51 -17.69 -4.50
N MET A 463 2.31 -17.49 -3.44
CA MET A 463 3.41 -16.51 -3.44
C MET A 463 4.53 -16.97 -4.38
N ARG A 464 4.91 -16.12 -5.34
CA ARG A 464 5.90 -16.45 -6.37
C ARG A 464 7.32 -16.41 -5.79
N MET A 465 8.11 -17.46 -6.04
CA MET A 465 9.50 -17.54 -5.61
C MET A 465 10.47 -17.25 -6.76
N TYR A 466 11.50 -16.47 -6.49
CA TYR A 466 12.56 -16.03 -7.41
C TYR A 466 13.90 -16.63 -6.98
N THR A 467 14.17 -17.84 -7.46
CA THR A 467 15.35 -18.62 -7.06
C THR A 467 16.49 -18.60 -8.07
N ASP A 468 16.23 -18.11 -9.29
CA ASP A 468 17.18 -18.06 -10.39
C ASP A 468 17.72 -16.66 -10.66
N THR A 469 17.37 -15.65 -9.85
CA THR A 469 17.92 -14.30 -9.96
C THR A 469 19.41 -14.28 -9.62
N ILE A 470 20.20 -13.63 -10.48
CA ILE A 470 21.66 -13.50 -10.32
C ILE A 470 22.12 -12.04 -10.16
N ALA A 471 21.36 -11.09 -10.69
CA ALA A 471 21.58 -9.66 -10.48
C ALA A 471 20.25 -8.91 -10.41
N TYR A 472 20.22 -7.81 -9.65
CA TYR A 472 19.01 -7.00 -9.51
C TYR A 472 19.31 -5.51 -9.25
N GLY A 473 18.27 -4.68 -9.37
CA GLY A 473 18.31 -3.25 -9.10
C GLY A 473 18.21 -2.44 -10.38
N VAL A 474 18.72 -1.20 -10.37
CA VAL A 474 18.59 -0.37 -11.58
C VAL A 474 19.57 -0.80 -12.67
N LEU A 475 19.11 -0.71 -13.93
CA LEU A 475 19.90 -0.98 -15.12
C LEU A 475 20.29 0.34 -15.81
N LYS A 476 21.60 0.60 -15.88
CA LYS A 476 22.18 1.85 -16.41
C LYS A 476 23.02 1.60 -17.64
N ASN A 477 23.07 2.58 -18.54
CA ASN A 477 23.99 2.59 -19.68
C ASN A 477 25.13 3.59 -19.45
N SER A 478 26.35 3.26 -19.85
CA SER A 478 27.51 4.14 -19.68
C SER A 478 27.44 5.47 -20.45
N LEU A 479 26.59 5.58 -21.48
CA LEU A 479 26.40 6.83 -22.23
C LEU A 479 25.59 7.88 -21.45
N LYS A 480 24.68 7.43 -20.58
CA LYS A 480 23.80 8.26 -19.75
C LYS A 480 23.56 7.57 -18.41
N SER A 481 24.47 7.80 -17.47
CA SER A 481 24.46 7.16 -16.15
C SER A 481 23.41 7.72 -15.19
N ASP A 482 22.82 8.85 -15.54
CA ASP A 482 21.69 9.53 -14.90
C ASP A 482 20.33 8.94 -15.31
N LEU A 483 20.27 8.19 -16.42
CA LEU A 483 19.08 7.53 -16.92
C LEU A 483 19.11 6.02 -16.68
N CYS A 484 17.97 5.48 -16.28
CA CYS A 484 17.77 4.07 -15.96
C CYS A 484 16.67 3.48 -16.86
N LEU A 485 16.79 2.17 -17.14
CA LEU A 485 15.68 1.42 -17.72
C LEU A 485 14.49 1.43 -16.75
N ASP A 486 13.32 1.75 -17.26
CA ASP A 486 12.09 1.84 -16.49
C ASP A 486 10.98 1.07 -17.21
N GLN A 487 10.05 0.46 -16.47
CA GLN A 487 8.88 -0.19 -17.03
C GLN A 487 8.03 0.79 -17.86
N GLY A 488 7.97 2.06 -17.44
CA GLY A 488 7.07 3.06 -17.98
C GLY A 488 5.60 2.77 -17.64
N PRO A 489 4.68 3.51 -18.27
CA PRO A 489 3.24 3.31 -18.08
C PRO A 489 2.80 1.90 -18.47
N ASP A 490 1.91 1.30 -17.67
CA ASP A 490 1.43 -0.06 -17.89
C ASP A 490 0.67 -0.27 -19.20
N SER A 491 0.06 0.79 -19.75
CA SER A 491 -0.76 0.74 -20.97
C SER A 491 0.03 0.34 -22.22
N ASP A 492 1.32 0.67 -22.26
CA ASP A 492 2.05 0.68 -23.52
C ASP A 492 2.91 -0.58 -23.70
N ASN A 493 3.25 -1.25 -22.60
CA ASN A 493 4.16 -2.41 -22.60
C ASN A 493 5.48 -2.11 -23.36
N VAL A 494 5.91 -0.85 -23.32
CA VAL A 494 7.15 -0.36 -23.91
C VAL A 494 8.00 0.17 -22.76
N PRO A 495 9.19 -0.42 -22.52
CA PRO A 495 10.08 0.13 -21.50
C PRO A 495 10.58 1.51 -21.95
N ILE A 496 10.79 2.40 -20.98
CA ILE A 496 11.27 3.76 -21.22
C ILE A 496 12.64 3.98 -20.55
N LEU A 497 13.20 5.16 -20.80
CA LEU A 497 14.31 5.68 -20.01
C LEU A 497 13.78 6.79 -19.11
N TYR A 498 14.17 6.76 -17.85
CA TYR A 498 13.76 7.76 -16.89
C TYR A 498 14.91 8.08 -15.94
N ILE A 499 14.80 9.20 -15.23
CA ILE A 499 15.78 9.62 -14.22
C ILE A 499 15.90 8.51 -13.18
N CYS A 500 17.13 8.06 -12.90
CA CYS A 500 17.38 7.01 -11.94
C CYS A 500 16.92 7.40 -10.53
N HIS A 501 15.87 6.75 -10.01
CA HIS A 501 15.40 6.90 -8.63
C HIS A 501 15.52 5.61 -7.81
N GLY A 502 15.71 4.45 -8.47
CA GLY A 502 16.00 3.18 -7.78
C GLY A 502 14.87 2.61 -6.95
N MET A 503 13.64 3.03 -7.26
CA MET A 503 12.41 2.47 -6.72
C MET A 503 11.67 1.75 -7.85
N THR A 504 10.76 0.86 -7.50
CA THR A 504 9.80 0.31 -8.45
C THR A 504 9.07 1.45 -9.20
N PRO A 505 8.94 1.41 -10.54
CA PRO A 505 9.15 0.25 -11.41
C PRO A 505 10.49 0.23 -12.18
N GLN A 506 11.56 0.86 -11.67
CA GLN A 506 12.91 0.81 -12.29
C GLN A 506 13.73 -0.44 -11.96
N ASN A 507 13.21 -1.32 -11.12
CA ASN A 507 13.94 -2.51 -10.71
C ASN A 507 13.99 -3.51 -11.87
N VAL A 508 15.19 -3.99 -12.15
CA VAL A 508 15.45 -5.03 -13.15
C VAL A 508 15.99 -6.25 -12.42
N TYR A 509 15.57 -7.44 -12.85
CA TYR A 509 16.07 -8.71 -12.32
C TYR A 509 16.58 -9.56 -13.48
N TYR A 510 17.88 -9.85 -13.47
CA TYR A 510 18.51 -10.74 -14.43
C TYR A 510 18.63 -12.15 -13.84
N THR A 511 18.22 -13.15 -14.61
CA THR A 511 18.15 -14.55 -14.17
C THR A 511 19.23 -15.43 -14.79
N SER A 512 19.51 -16.58 -14.18
CA SER A 512 20.41 -17.60 -14.72
C SER A 512 19.90 -18.21 -16.03
N THR A 513 18.60 -18.07 -16.31
CA THR A 513 17.99 -18.41 -17.61
C THR A 513 18.15 -17.30 -18.65
N GLN A 514 18.94 -16.26 -18.36
CA GLN A 514 19.24 -15.14 -19.25
C GLN A 514 18.00 -14.30 -19.59
N GLN A 515 17.06 -14.17 -18.65
CA GLN A 515 15.87 -13.33 -18.81
C GLN A 515 16.05 -12.03 -18.03
N LEU A 516 15.47 -10.93 -18.54
CA LEU A 516 15.44 -9.63 -17.88
C LEU A 516 13.99 -9.33 -17.51
N HIS A 517 13.68 -9.42 -16.23
CA HIS A 517 12.41 -8.96 -15.67
C HIS A 517 12.54 -7.47 -15.35
N VAL A 518 11.50 -6.68 -15.60
CA VAL A 518 11.51 -5.22 -15.41
C VAL A 518 10.25 -4.83 -14.67
N GLY A 519 10.40 -4.07 -13.58
CA GLY A 519 9.29 -3.55 -12.77
C GLY A 519 9.14 -4.17 -11.40
N VAL A 520 7.89 -4.37 -11.01
CA VAL A 520 7.49 -4.96 -9.73
C VAL A 520 7.92 -6.43 -9.70
N LEU A 521 8.39 -6.88 -8.53
CA LEU A 521 8.60 -8.29 -8.28
C LEU A 521 7.23 -8.94 -7.99
N SER A 522 6.60 -9.44 -9.07
CA SER A 522 5.28 -10.08 -9.07
C SER A 522 5.05 -10.95 -7.83
N PRO A 523 4.04 -10.63 -7.01
CA PRO A 523 3.90 -11.23 -5.68
C PRO A 523 3.28 -12.61 -5.73
N THR A 524 2.31 -12.84 -6.62
CA THR A 524 1.67 -14.16 -6.77
C THR A 524 1.87 -14.77 -8.15
N ILE A 525 1.63 -16.08 -8.23
CA ILE A 525 1.77 -16.84 -9.49
C ILE A 525 0.67 -16.46 -10.49
N ASP A 526 -0.49 -16.01 -9.99
CA ASP A 526 -1.67 -15.68 -10.80
C ASP A 526 -1.69 -14.21 -11.26
N ASP A 527 -0.82 -13.35 -10.72
CA ASP A 527 -0.67 -11.96 -11.18
C ASP A 527 0.04 -11.92 -12.56
N ASP A 528 -0.43 -11.02 -13.43
CA ASP A 528 0.05 -10.80 -14.80
C ASP A 528 1.12 -9.70 -14.92
N ASP A 529 1.58 -9.18 -13.77
CA ASP A 529 2.58 -8.13 -13.63
C ASP A 529 4.03 -8.62 -13.79
N ASN A 530 4.26 -9.93 -13.93
CA ASN A 530 5.59 -10.49 -14.19
C ASN A 530 6.03 -10.29 -15.66
N LYS A 531 6.50 -9.07 -15.97
CA LYS A 531 6.91 -8.67 -17.33
C LYS A 531 8.40 -8.91 -17.59
N CYS A 532 8.69 -9.50 -18.75
CA CYS A 532 10.03 -9.73 -19.27
C CYS A 532 10.32 -8.83 -20.47
N LEU A 533 11.59 -8.41 -20.64
CA LEU A 533 12.06 -7.74 -21.83
C LEU A 533 12.12 -8.70 -23.03
N VAL A 534 11.48 -8.34 -24.14
CA VAL A 534 11.35 -9.16 -25.34
C VAL A 534 11.66 -8.35 -26.60
N ASP A 535 12.40 -8.94 -27.55
CA ASP A 535 12.50 -8.42 -28.92
C ASP A 535 11.24 -8.80 -29.71
N VAL A 536 10.38 -7.81 -29.95
CA VAL A 536 9.19 -7.92 -30.78
C VAL A 536 9.37 -7.02 -32.00
N ASN A 537 9.49 -7.64 -33.18
CA ASN A 537 9.68 -6.93 -34.44
C ASN A 537 10.84 -5.90 -34.40
N SER A 538 11.96 -6.25 -33.74
CA SER A 538 13.12 -5.36 -33.58
C SER A 538 12.86 -4.14 -32.70
N ARG A 539 11.86 -4.21 -31.81
CA ARG A 539 11.59 -3.20 -30.78
C ARG A 539 11.58 -3.85 -29.41
N PRO A 540 12.10 -3.17 -28.37
CA PRO A 540 12.00 -3.67 -27.00
C PRO A 540 10.54 -3.58 -26.54
N ARG A 541 10.03 -4.65 -25.94
CA ARG A 541 8.69 -4.73 -25.35
C ARG A 541 8.75 -5.45 -24.02
N LEU A 542 7.82 -5.12 -23.14
CA LEU A 542 7.57 -5.82 -21.88
C LEU A 542 6.37 -6.73 -22.06
N ILE A 543 6.59 -8.04 -21.96
CA ILE A 543 5.54 -9.05 -22.17
C ILE A 543 5.58 -10.02 -20.99
N GLU A 544 4.42 -10.47 -20.53
CA GLU A 544 4.32 -11.50 -19.49
C GLU A 544 5.28 -12.67 -19.79
N CYS A 545 6.15 -13.00 -18.84
CA CYS A 545 7.26 -13.93 -19.05
C CYS A 545 6.78 -15.35 -19.43
N SER A 546 5.68 -15.80 -18.82
CA SER A 546 5.05 -17.10 -19.07
C SER A 546 4.53 -17.17 -20.53
N TYR A 547 3.84 -16.13 -20.98
CA TYR A 547 3.31 -16.00 -22.34
C TYR A 547 4.44 -15.94 -23.36
N ALA A 548 5.46 -15.09 -23.11
CA ALA A 548 6.62 -14.96 -23.98
C ALA A 548 7.36 -16.29 -24.14
N THR A 549 7.48 -17.05 -23.05
CA THR A 549 8.07 -18.40 -23.05
C THR A 549 7.21 -19.38 -23.85
N ALA A 550 5.91 -19.44 -23.59
CA ALA A 550 4.97 -20.33 -24.28
C ALA A 550 4.93 -20.07 -25.80
N LYS A 551 5.02 -18.79 -26.21
CA LYS A 551 5.07 -18.38 -27.62
C LYS A 551 6.48 -18.41 -28.23
N ARG A 552 7.49 -18.89 -27.49
CA ARG A 552 8.90 -18.99 -27.94
C ARG A 552 9.43 -17.66 -28.50
N MET A 553 9.07 -16.57 -27.83
CA MET A 553 9.49 -15.22 -28.19
C MET A 553 10.97 -15.01 -27.88
N LYS A 554 11.50 -13.87 -28.30
CA LYS A 554 12.93 -13.54 -28.15
C LYS A 554 13.21 -12.89 -26.80
N LEU A 555 13.01 -13.61 -25.69
CA LEU A 555 13.18 -13.09 -24.33
C LEU A 555 14.54 -13.38 -23.66
N HIS A 556 15.49 -14.00 -24.37
CA HIS A 556 16.77 -14.43 -23.80
C HIS A 556 17.90 -13.47 -24.20
N TRP A 557 18.63 -12.95 -23.22
CA TRP A 557 19.61 -11.89 -23.34
C TRP A 557 20.95 -12.29 -22.72
N LEU A 558 22.00 -12.33 -23.54
CA LEU A 558 23.38 -12.46 -23.10
C LEU A 558 23.80 -11.13 -22.47
N PHE A 559 24.22 -11.16 -21.21
CA PHE A 559 24.65 -9.99 -20.45
C PHE A 559 25.82 -10.34 -19.54
N THR A 560 26.78 -9.42 -19.44
CA THR A 560 27.88 -9.42 -18.48
C THR A 560 28.01 -8.01 -17.92
N GLN A 561 28.45 -7.84 -16.68
CA GLN A 561 28.55 -6.52 -16.07
C GLN A 561 29.53 -5.61 -16.84
N GLY A 562 29.06 -4.42 -17.21
CA GLY A 562 29.82 -3.50 -18.05
C GLY A 562 29.93 -3.93 -19.52
N GLY A 563 29.21 -4.98 -19.93
CA GLY A 563 29.13 -5.46 -21.31
C GLY A 563 27.84 -5.04 -22.02
N SER A 564 27.64 -5.55 -23.23
CA SER A 564 26.41 -5.34 -23.98
C SER A 564 25.30 -6.29 -23.54
N ILE A 565 24.05 -5.90 -23.80
CA ILE A 565 22.86 -6.77 -23.62
C ILE A 565 22.43 -7.26 -24.99
N GLN A 566 22.78 -8.49 -25.36
CA GLN A 566 22.53 -9.03 -26.69
C GLN A 566 21.45 -10.12 -26.69
N ASN A 567 20.44 -9.99 -27.54
CA ASN A 567 19.43 -11.03 -27.70
C ASN A 567 20.03 -12.29 -28.37
N ARG A 568 19.80 -13.45 -27.77
CA ARG A 568 20.39 -14.72 -28.22
C ARG A 568 19.96 -15.11 -29.64
N LYS A 569 18.72 -14.80 -30.05
CA LYS A 569 18.12 -15.22 -31.32
C LYS A 569 18.26 -14.19 -32.43
N SER A 570 17.94 -12.91 -32.18
CA SER A 570 18.07 -11.87 -33.22
C SER A 570 19.48 -11.31 -33.37
N LYS A 571 20.38 -11.58 -32.40
CA LYS A 571 21.75 -11.05 -32.33
C LYS A 571 21.83 -9.53 -32.23
N ARG A 572 20.70 -8.85 -32.01
CA ARG A 572 20.64 -7.40 -31.75
C ARG A 572 20.96 -7.10 -30.30
N CYS A 573 21.55 -5.94 -30.07
CA CYS A 573 21.78 -5.41 -28.73
C CYS A 573 20.70 -4.41 -28.33
N LEU A 574 20.39 -4.35 -27.04
CA LEU A 574 19.69 -3.22 -26.42
C LEU A 574 20.66 -2.04 -26.36
N GLU A 575 20.30 -0.95 -27.02
CA GLU A 575 21.17 0.21 -27.23
C GLU A 575 20.37 1.50 -27.00
N LEU A 576 21.07 2.54 -26.55
CA LEU A 576 20.59 3.91 -26.53
C LEU A 576 20.86 4.58 -27.87
N VAL A 577 19.85 5.22 -28.43
CA VAL A 577 19.96 6.00 -29.67
C VAL A 577 19.46 7.41 -29.42
N GLU A 578 20.19 8.40 -29.91
CA GLU A 578 19.77 9.81 -29.82
C GLU A 578 18.43 10.01 -30.52
N SER A 579 17.55 10.77 -29.89
CA SER A 579 16.20 11.04 -30.36
C SER A 579 15.81 12.46 -29.95
N SER A 580 15.57 13.33 -30.94
CA SER A 580 15.06 14.68 -30.73
C SER A 580 13.65 14.71 -30.13
N ASP A 581 12.91 13.62 -30.30
CA ASP A 581 11.49 13.54 -29.96
C ASP A 581 11.26 13.03 -28.53
N ASN A 582 12.31 12.57 -27.84
CA ASN A 582 12.23 12.13 -26.45
C ASN A 582 12.72 13.24 -25.50
N GLU A 583 12.04 13.39 -24.38
CA GLU A 583 12.34 14.40 -23.35
C GLU A 583 13.80 14.35 -22.87
N PHE A 584 14.35 13.15 -22.74
CA PHE A 584 15.73 12.94 -22.27
C PHE A 584 16.76 12.80 -23.41
N GLY A 585 16.37 13.07 -24.67
CA GLY A 585 17.25 13.06 -25.84
C GLY A 585 17.72 11.67 -26.30
N TYR A 586 17.31 10.59 -25.63
CA TYR A 586 17.67 9.21 -25.94
C TYR A 586 16.43 8.31 -25.90
N GLN A 587 16.47 7.25 -26.71
CA GLN A 587 15.47 6.19 -26.71
C GLN A 587 16.11 4.80 -26.75
N LEU A 588 15.37 3.80 -26.26
CA LEU A 588 15.76 2.39 -26.34
C LEU A 588 15.51 1.84 -27.74
N ALA A 589 16.52 1.22 -28.33
CA ALA A 589 16.43 0.55 -29.62
C ALA A 589 17.05 -0.84 -29.58
N LEU A 590 16.57 -1.72 -30.46
CA LEU A 590 17.23 -2.99 -30.76
C LEU A 590 17.93 -2.91 -32.11
N GLN A 591 19.26 -2.84 -32.10
CA GLN A 591 20.05 -2.67 -33.32
C GLN A 591 21.33 -3.52 -33.30
N LYS A 592 22.20 -3.33 -34.30
CA LYS A 592 23.51 -3.98 -34.32
C LYS A 592 24.32 -3.48 -33.13
N CYS A 593 24.99 -4.40 -32.43
CA CYS A 593 25.78 -4.08 -31.24
C CYS A 593 26.86 -3.04 -31.57
N SER A 594 26.83 -1.91 -30.87
CA SER A 594 27.77 -0.80 -31.06
C SER A 594 28.89 -0.77 -30.01
N GLY A 595 28.80 -1.66 -29.01
CA GLY A 595 29.74 -1.73 -27.89
C GLY A 595 29.28 -0.95 -26.65
N GLN A 596 28.01 -0.55 -26.59
CA GLN A 596 27.45 0.07 -25.39
C GLN A 596 27.50 -0.88 -24.18
N ARG A 597 27.73 -0.27 -23.02
CA ARG A 597 27.99 -0.97 -21.76
C ARG A 597 26.86 -0.71 -20.80
N TRP A 598 26.31 -1.79 -20.27
CA TRP A 598 25.22 -1.79 -19.31
C TRP A 598 25.68 -2.34 -17.95
N THR A 599 25.12 -1.81 -16.87
CA THR A 599 25.39 -2.28 -15.51
C THR A 599 24.09 -2.43 -14.72
N ILE A 600 23.98 -3.53 -13.98
CA ILE A 600 22.92 -3.75 -12.98
C ILE A 600 23.54 -3.54 -11.59
N THR A 601 22.82 -2.83 -10.73
CA THR A 601 23.35 -2.28 -9.47
C THR A 601 23.85 -3.34 -8.49
N HIS A 602 23.12 -4.44 -8.29
CA HIS A 602 23.42 -5.45 -7.30
C HIS A 602 23.67 -6.82 -7.92
N LEU A 603 24.70 -7.51 -7.41
CA LEU A 603 25.04 -8.88 -7.78
C LEU A 603 24.78 -9.81 -6.59
N LEU A 604 24.08 -10.91 -6.84
CA LEU A 604 23.88 -11.94 -5.82
C LEU A 604 25.12 -12.83 -5.74
N THR A 605 25.68 -12.95 -4.53
CA THR A 605 26.98 -13.58 -4.28
C THR A 605 27.06 -15.03 -4.73
N GLY A 606 28.20 -15.41 -5.33
CA GLY A 606 28.43 -16.75 -5.91
C GLY A 606 28.19 -16.83 -7.41
N SER A 607 27.63 -15.78 -8.00
CA SER A 607 27.37 -15.66 -9.44
C SER A 607 28.50 -14.87 -10.10
N THR A 608 29.42 -15.55 -10.81
CA THR A 608 30.23 -14.88 -11.84
C THR A 608 29.35 -14.68 -13.05
N LEU A 609 29.05 -13.42 -13.39
CA LEU A 609 28.38 -13.03 -14.62
C LEU A 609 29.32 -13.09 -15.82
#